data_AF-A0A1L6JDI6-F1
#
_entry.id   AF-A0A1L6JDI6-F1
#
_cell.length_a   1.000
_cell.length_b   1.000
_cell.length_c   1.000
_cell.angle_alpha   90.00
_cell.angle_beta   90.00
_cell.angle_gamma   90.00
#
_symmetry.space_group_name_H-M   'P 1'
#
loop_
_entity.id
_entity.type
_entity.pdbx_description
1 polymer ?
#
loop_
_entity_poly.entity_id
_entity_poly.type
_entity_poly.pdbx_seq_one_letter_code
_entity_poly.pdbx_strand_id
1 'polypeptide(L)'
;MQWASLVTGLIVWGIYFARFAMSLAAGQPKPGDVLGGFIGAVIVLVILQVAAIIAIAVHRPSEAELPADPREREIEGRAAIAGYIVLCVAVFAVMLATPVLTISGPAALGHPGGATAAMLVGNALLAALVFASIVHSIWQLVLYRRQA
;
A
#
# COMPACT_ATOMS: atom_id res chain seq x y z
N MET A 1 -1.54 -17.24 -3.09
CA MET A 1 -0.94 -15.99 -2.57
C MET A 1 -1.68 -14.72 -2.97
N GLN A 2 -2.04 -14.52 -4.24
CA GLN A 2 -2.53 -13.21 -4.75
C GLN A 2 -3.72 -12.61 -3.97
N TRP A 3 -4.74 -13.42 -3.62
CA TRP A 3 -5.86 -12.95 -2.82
C TRP A 3 -5.47 -12.56 -1.39
N ALA A 4 -4.54 -13.31 -0.77
CA ALA A 4 -4.08 -13.01 0.57
C ALA A 4 -3.35 -11.66 0.60
N SER A 5 -2.49 -11.39 -0.40
CA SER A 5 -1.80 -10.11 -0.49
C SER A 5 -2.74 -8.92 -0.69
N LEU A 6 -3.75 -9.08 -1.55
CA LEU A 6 -4.75 -8.03 -1.76
C LEU A 6 -5.56 -7.75 -0.49
N VAL A 7 -6.09 -8.78 0.15
CA VAL A 7 -6.95 -8.64 1.34
C VAL A 7 -6.16 -8.08 2.51
N THR A 8 -4.98 -8.62 2.80
CA THR A 8 -4.14 -8.14 3.91
C THR A 8 -3.66 -6.71 3.68
N GLY A 9 -3.26 -6.37 2.45
CA GLY A 9 -2.92 -5.00 2.07
C GLY A 9 -4.08 -4.04 2.27
N LEU A 10 -5.28 -4.36 1.77
CA LEU A 10 -6.46 -3.52 1.94
C LEU A 10 -6.85 -3.30 3.40
N ILE A 11 -6.83 -4.36 4.22
CA ILE A 11 -7.21 -4.26 5.63
C ILE A 11 -6.19 -3.41 6.39
N VAL A 12 -4.90 -3.74 6.27
CA VAL A 12 -3.85 -3.07 7.06
C VAL A 12 -3.73 -1.60 6.66
N TRP A 13 -3.64 -1.31 5.37
CA TRP A 13 -3.53 0.07 4.90
C TRP A 13 -4.83 0.85 5.06
N GLY A 14 -5.98 0.20 4.87
CA GLY A 14 -7.28 0.81 5.11
C GLY A 14 -7.44 1.27 6.56
N ILE A 15 -7.09 0.42 7.53
CA ILE A 15 -7.10 0.79 8.96
C ILE A 15 -6.10 1.92 9.23
N TYR A 16 -4.89 1.83 8.71
CA TYR A 16 -3.86 2.87 8.88
C TYR A 16 -4.35 4.24 8.38
N PHE A 17 -4.83 4.31 7.13
CA PHE A 17 -5.30 5.57 6.54
C PHE A 17 -6.58 6.09 7.19
N ALA A 18 -7.48 5.22 7.64
CA ALA A 18 -8.65 5.64 8.42
C ALA A 18 -8.23 6.32 9.73
N ARG A 19 -7.28 5.75 10.47
CA ARG A 19 -6.75 6.36 11.70
C ARG A 19 -6.02 7.67 11.42
N PHE A 20 -5.24 7.73 10.35
CA PHE A 20 -4.57 8.95 9.93
C PHE A 20 -5.58 10.06 9.57
N ALA A 21 -6.60 9.76 8.78
CA ALA A 21 -7.66 10.70 8.42
C ALA A 21 -8.44 11.20 9.65
N MET A 22 -8.77 10.31 10.60
CA MET A 22 -9.40 10.70 11.87
C MET A 22 -8.50 11.63 12.69
N SER A 23 -7.19 11.36 12.74
CA SER A 23 -6.22 12.22 13.43
C SER A 23 -6.10 13.61 12.80
N LEU A 24 -6.13 13.69 11.46
CA LEU A 24 -6.18 14.96 10.74
C LEU A 24 -7.48 15.73 11.04
N ALA A 25 -8.63 15.06 11.00
CA ALA A 25 -9.93 15.67 11.28
C ALA A 25 -10.05 16.19 12.73
N ALA A 26 -9.38 15.52 13.69
CA ALA A 26 -9.31 15.96 15.07
C ALA A 26 -8.31 17.12 15.31
N GLY A 27 -7.57 17.56 14.29
CA GLY A 27 -6.61 18.66 14.39
C GLY A 27 -5.39 18.36 15.28
N GLN A 28 -5.14 17.09 15.62
CA GLN A 28 -4.00 16.69 16.46
C GLN A 28 -3.13 15.63 15.77
N PRO A 29 -2.62 15.87 14.54
CA PRO A 29 -1.68 14.94 13.93
C PRO A 29 -0.33 15.02 14.66
N LYS A 30 -0.03 14.03 15.48
CA LYS A 30 1.29 13.87 16.11
C LYS A 30 2.19 13.07 15.18
N PRO A 31 3.27 13.67 14.62
CA PRO A 31 4.12 12.97 13.66
C PRO A 31 4.68 11.63 14.18
N GLY A 32 4.98 11.55 15.49
CA GLY A 32 5.44 10.33 16.14
C GLY A 32 4.41 9.20 16.12
N ASP A 33 3.13 9.51 16.35
CA ASP A 33 2.05 8.51 16.32
C ASP A 33 1.81 7.99 14.90
N VAL A 34 1.96 8.86 13.90
CA VAL A 34 1.84 8.49 12.48
C VAL A 34 2.98 7.58 12.06
N LEU A 35 4.23 7.90 12.44
CA LEU A 35 5.38 7.05 12.16
C LEU A 35 5.26 5.69 12.88
N GLY A 36 4.87 5.70 14.16
CA GLY A 36 4.63 4.47 14.92
C GLY A 36 3.51 3.62 14.32
N GLY A 37 2.43 4.26 13.85
CA GLY A 37 1.34 3.61 13.14
C GLY A 37 1.79 2.98 11.82
N PHE A 38 2.67 3.65 11.06
CA PHE A 38 3.24 3.12 9.82
C PHE A 38 4.11 1.89 10.09
N ILE A 39 5.03 1.97 11.05
CA ILE A 39 5.89 0.85 11.44
C ILE A 39 5.04 -0.34 11.91
N GLY A 40 4.04 -0.08 12.76
CA GLY A 40 3.11 -1.10 13.23
C GLY A 40 2.33 -1.74 12.08
N ALA A 41 1.85 -0.95 11.12
CA ALA A 41 1.16 -1.45 9.93
C ALA A 41 2.06 -2.36 9.10
N VAL A 42 3.32 -1.97 8.86
CA VAL A 42 4.30 -2.81 8.14
C VAL A 42 4.54 -4.12 8.86
N ILE A 43 4.75 -4.09 10.18
CA ILE A 43 4.97 -5.30 10.99
C ILE A 43 3.76 -6.24 10.89
N VAL A 44 2.54 -5.71 11.08
CA VAL A 44 1.31 -6.50 10.98
C VAL A 44 1.14 -7.07 9.57
N LEU A 45 1.42 -6.29 8.52
CA LEU A 45 1.34 -6.75 7.14
C LEU A 45 2.31 -7.91 6.90
N VAL A 46 3.57 -7.79 7.35
CA VAL A 46 4.56 -8.86 7.21
C VAL A 46 4.12 -10.12 7.95
N ILE A 47 3.63 -9.99 9.19
CA ILE A 47 3.13 -11.14 9.97
C ILE A 47 1.99 -11.84 9.23
N LEU A 48 1.01 -11.08 8.71
CA LEU A 48 -0.12 -11.64 7.97
C LEU A 48 0.31 -12.34 6.68
N GLN A 49 1.27 -11.77 5.95
CA GLN A 49 1.81 -12.36 4.73
C GLN A 49 2.55 -13.67 5.01
N VAL A 50 3.41 -13.68 6.02
CA VAL A 50 4.14 -14.88 6.45
C VAL A 50 3.14 -15.96 6.91
N ALA A 51 2.14 -15.60 7.70
CA ALA A 51 1.10 -16.53 8.13
C ALA A 51 0.29 -17.10 6.96
N ALA A 52 -0.05 -16.26 5.96
CA ALA A 52 -0.73 -16.72 4.76
C ALA A 52 0.13 -17.68 3.93
N ILE A 53 1.45 -17.42 3.84
CA ILE A 53 2.39 -18.30 3.14
C ILE A 53 2.45 -19.67 3.83
N ILE A 54 2.64 -19.68 5.16
CA ILE A 54 2.68 -20.90 5.96
C ILE A 54 1.36 -21.66 5.83
N ALA A 55 0.22 -20.99 5.93
CA ALA A 55 -1.09 -21.62 5.80
C ALA A 55 -1.26 -22.32 4.45
N ILE A 56 -0.85 -21.69 3.35
CA ILE A 56 -0.92 -22.30 2.02
C ILE A 56 0.02 -23.51 1.94
N ALA A 57 1.26 -23.40 2.42
CA ALA A 57 2.22 -24.49 2.41
C ALA A 57 1.73 -25.72 3.19
N VAL A 58 1.07 -25.51 4.34
CA VAL A 58 0.54 -26.61 5.16
C VAL A 58 -0.68 -27.27 4.51
N HIS A 59 -1.59 -26.49 3.91
CA HIS A 59 -2.83 -27.05 3.33
C HIS A 59 -2.65 -27.63 1.93
N ARG A 60 -1.64 -27.19 1.18
CA ARG A 60 -1.35 -27.65 -0.18
C ARG A 60 0.16 -27.88 -0.40
N PRO A 61 0.77 -28.82 0.32
CA PRO A 61 2.21 -29.06 0.26
C PRO A 61 2.66 -29.47 -1.16
N SER A 62 1.82 -30.20 -1.89
CA SER A 62 2.10 -30.59 -3.28
C SER A 62 2.18 -29.42 -4.26
N GLU A 63 1.53 -28.28 -3.96
CA GLU A 63 1.66 -27.06 -4.77
C GLU A 63 2.94 -26.28 -4.41
N ALA A 64 3.45 -26.44 -3.18
CA ALA A 64 4.67 -25.77 -2.73
C ALA A 64 5.95 -26.37 -3.32
N GLU A 65 5.92 -27.64 -3.73
CA GLU A 65 7.05 -28.36 -4.33
C GLU A 65 7.07 -28.29 -5.86
N LEU A 66 6.05 -27.70 -6.50
CA LEU A 66 6.01 -27.54 -7.96
C LEU A 66 7.08 -26.54 -8.44
N PRO A 67 7.79 -26.83 -9.54
CA PRO A 67 8.66 -25.86 -10.18
C PRO A 67 7.87 -24.60 -10.55
N ALA A 68 8.45 -23.41 -10.30
CA ALA A 68 7.83 -22.14 -10.66
C ALA A 68 7.48 -22.13 -12.16
N ASP A 69 6.19 -22.02 -12.49
CA ASP A 69 5.72 -22.03 -13.88
C ASP A 69 6.17 -20.73 -14.57
N PRO A 70 6.90 -20.81 -15.71
CA PRO A 70 7.29 -19.64 -16.49
C PRO A 70 6.14 -18.67 -16.81
N ARG A 71 4.90 -19.17 -16.92
CA ARG A 71 3.70 -18.36 -17.16
C ARG A 71 3.39 -17.41 -16.01
N GLU A 72 3.64 -17.82 -14.77
CA GLU A 72 3.40 -16.96 -13.61
C GLU A 72 4.29 -15.73 -13.63
N ARG A 73 5.55 -15.89 -14.07
CA ARG A 73 6.48 -14.76 -14.24
C ARG A 73 6.01 -13.78 -15.29
N GLU A 74 5.42 -14.26 -16.38
CA GLU A 74 4.86 -13.39 -17.42
C GLU A 74 3.65 -12.59 -16.90
N ILE A 75 2.75 -13.25 -16.16
CA ILE A 75 1.59 -12.61 -15.54
C ILE A 75 2.06 -11.54 -14.54
N GLU A 76 3.04 -11.87 -13.70
CA GLU A 76 3.63 -10.95 -12.73
C GLU A 76 4.23 -9.73 -13.43
N GLY A 77 5.01 -9.93 -14.50
CA GLY A 77 5.57 -8.84 -15.29
C GLY A 77 4.51 -7.92 -15.90
N ARG A 78 3.44 -8.50 -16.47
CA ARG A 78 2.33 -7.70 -17.03
C ARG A 78 1.58 -6.91 -15.96
N ALA A 79 1.37 -7.49 -14.79
CA ALA A 79 0.76 -6.79 -13.67
C ALA A 79 1.67 -5.72 -13.06
N ALA A 80 2.99 -5.92 -13.08
CA ALA A 80 3.95 -4.93 -12.63
C ALA A 80 3.89 -3.65 -13.51
N ILE A 81 3.72 -3.79 -14.82
CA ILE A 81 3.55 -2.64 -15.73
C ILE A 81 2.32 -1.81 -15.33
N ALA A 82 1.17 -2.46 -15.10
CA ALA A 82 -0.05 -1.76 -14.70
C ALA A 82 0.12 -1.03 -13.36
N GLY A 83 0.71 -1.69 -12.36
CA GLY A 83 1.03 -1.08 -11.07
C GLY A 83 2.01 0.10 -11.19
N TYR A 84 3.04 -0.05 -12.03
CA TYR A 84 4.04 0.99 -12.26
C TYR A 84 3.44 2.24 -12.91
N ILE A 85 2.59 2.08 -13.92
CA ILE A 85 1.89 3.22 -14.56
C ILE A 85 1.07 3.99 -13.50
N VAL A 86 0.32 3.27 -12.66
CA VAL A 86 -0.46 3.90 -11.59
C VAL A 86 0.44 4.60 -10.58
N LEU A 87 1.57 4.00 -10.21
CA LEU A 87 2.56 4.64 -9.33
C LEU A 87 3.08 5.94 -9.93
N CYS A 88 3.49 5.95 -11.20
CA CYS A 88 3.97 7.16 -11.87
C CYS A 88 2.92 8.26 -11.89
N VAL A 89 1.67 7.93 -12.25
CA VAL A 89 0.56 8.89 -12.28
C VAL A 89 0.26 9.42 -10.88
N ALA A 90 0.23 8.55 -9.87
CA ALA A 90 -0.03 8.94 -8.49
C ALA A 90 1.09 9.83 -7.93
N VAL A 91 2.36 9.50 -8.19
CA VAL A 91 3.50 10.33 -7.80
C VAL A 91 3.43 11.68 -8.50
N PHE A 92 3.12 11.72 -9.79
CA PHE A 92 2.93 12.98 -10.52
C PHE A 92 1.80 13.82 -9.89
N ALA A 93 0.68 13.21 -9.52
CA ALA A 93 -0.40 13.89 -8.81
C ALA A 93 0.05 14.44 -7.44
N VAL A 94 0.85 13.67 -6.68
CA VAL A 94 1.44 14.14 -5.41
C VAL A 94 2.38 15.33 -5.65
N MET A 95 3.19 15.30 -6.72
CA MET A 95 4.06 16.42 -7.08
C MET A 95 3.25 17.69 -7.38
N LEU A 96 2.18 17.59 -8.15
CA LEU A 96 1.27 18.72 -8.40
C LEU A 96 0.57 19.19 -7.12
N ALA A 97 0.27 18.29 -6.19
CA ALA A 97 -0.32 18.60 -4.89
C ALA A 97 0.67 19.18 -3.87
N THR A 98 1.98 19.25 -4.16
CA THR A 98 3.01 19.70 -3.23
C THR A 98 2.70 21.04 -2.55
N PRO A 99 2.27 22.11 -3.26
CA PRO A 99 1.94 23.38 -2.60
C PRO A 99 0.81 23.22 -1.56
N VAL A 100 -0.13 22.33 -1.83
CA VAL A 100 -1.21 22.01 -0.90
C VAL A 100 -0.67 21.28 0.31
N LEU A 101 0.17 20.26 0.09
CA LEU A 101 0.72 19.40 1.15
C LEU A 101 1.74 20.10 2.04
N THR A 102 2.47 21.10 1.54
CA THR A 102 3.56 21.75 2.27
C THR A 102 3.22 23.12 2.83
N ILE A 103 2.26 23.83 2.24
CA ILE A 103 1.92 25.21 2.64
C ILE A 103 0.49 25.25 3.18
N SER A 104 -0.51 25.05 2.31
CA SER A 104 -1.91 25.32 2.69
C SER A 104 -2.49 24.28 3.67
N GLY A 105 -2.14 23.01 3.54
CA GLY A 105 -2.62 21.93 4.39
C GLY A 105 -2.13 22.06 5.83
N PRO A 106 -0.81 22.18 6.08
CA PRO A 106 -0.28 22.43 7.42
C PRO A 106 -0.86 23.72 8.05
N ALA A 107 -1.03 24.78 7.27
CA ALA A 107 -1.65 26.02 7.73
C ALA A 107 -3.13 25.83 8.13
N ALA A 108 -3.91 25.12 7.32
CA ALA A 108 -5.31 24.80 7.61
C ALA A 108 -5.47 23.93 8.87
N LEU A 109 -4.47 23.10 9.18
CA LEU A 109 -4.41 22.30 10.40
C LEU A 109 -3.91 23.07 11.62
N GLY A 110 -3.53 24.35 11.50
CA GLY A 110 -2.97 25.13 12.60
C GLY A 110 -1.53 24.76 12.99
N HIS A 111 -0.84 23.98 12.16
CA HIS A 111 0.52 23.49 12.41
C HIS A 111 1.46 23.84 11.24
N PRO A 112 1.80 25.12 10.99
CA PRO A 112 2.59 25.58 9.84
C PRO A 112 4.08 25.16 9.86
N GLY A 113 4.45 24.09 10.58
CA GLY A 113 5.82 23.58 10.69
C GLY A 113 6.18 22.53 9.63
N GLY A 114 7.48 22.39 9.37
CA GLY A 114 8.01 21.43 8.38
C GLY A 114 7.72 19.95 8.69
N ALA A 115 7.53 19.60 9.97
CA ALA A 115 7.22 18.22 10.37
C ALA A 115 5.82 17.76 9.88
N THR A 116 4.81 18.62 9.96
CA THR A 116 3.46 18.33 9.44
C THR A 116 3.47 18.21 7.93
N ALA A 117 4.20 19.10 7.24
CA ALA A 117 4.39 19.02 5.79
C ALA A 117 5.05 17.70 5.36
N ALA A 118 6.15 17.33 6.01
CA ALA A 118 6.84 16.06 5.74
C ALA A 118 5.94 14.84 5.98
N MET A 119 5.14 14.87 7.06
CA MET A 119 4.17 13.83 7.37
C MET A 119 3.07 13.71 6.29
N LEU A 120 2.50 14.83 5.83
CA LEU A 120 1.49 14.83 4.77
C LEU A 120 2.05 14.31 3.44
N VAL A 121 3.23 14.79 3.03
CA VAL A 121 3.91 14.33 1.81
C VAL A 121 4.26 12.84 1.90
N GLY A 122 4.83 12.40 3.02
CA GLY A 122 5.17 11.00 3.24
C GLY A 122 3.95 10.08 3.16
N ASN A 123 2.83 10.47 3.76
CA ASN A 123 1.59 9.70 3.69
C ASN A 123 0.95 9.72 2.29
N ALA A 124 1.09 10.82 1.55
CA ALA A 124 0.61 10.89 0.17
C ALA A 124 1.40 9.96 -0.76
N LEU A 125 2.74 9.91 -0.60
CA LEU A 125 3.60 8.97 -1.33
C LEU A 125 3.33 7.52 -0.94
N LEU A 126 3.11 7.27 0.35
CA LEU A 126 2.70 5.94 0.83
C LEU A 126 1.36 5.53 0.24
N ALA A 127 0.38 6.44 0.17
CA ALA A 127 -0.90 6.17 -0.47
C ALA A 127 -0.71 5.82 -1.96
N ALA A 128 0.15 6.55 -2.68
CA ALA A 128 0.49 6.24 -4.07
C ALA A 128 1.05 4.82 -4.22
N LEU A 129 1.97 4.41 -3.34
CA LEU A 129 2.52 3.05 -3.31
C LEU A 129 1.44 2.00 -3.04
N VAL A 130 0.55 2.25 -2.08
CA VAL A 130 -0.53 1.32 -1.73
C VAL A 130 -1.53 1.18 -2.87
N PHE A 131 -1.94 2.28 -3.51
CA PHE A 131 -2.83 2.23 -4.67
C PHE A 131 -2.19 1.46 -5.84
N ALA A 132 -0.92 1.71 -6.13
CA ALA A 132 -0.18 0.97 -7.15
C ALA A 132 -0.10 -0.54 -6.83
N SER A 133 0.15 -0.88 -5.57
CA SER A 133 0.18 -2.28 -5.10
C SER A 133 -1.18 -2.96 -5.22
N ILE A 134 -2.28 -2.27 -4.88
CA ILE A 134 -3.64 -2.79 -5.06
C ILE A 134 -3.93 -3.04 -6.53
N VAL A 135 -3.61 -2.10 -7.42
CA VAL A 135 -3.81 -2.26 -8.86
C VAL A 135 -2.98 -3.43 -9.40
N HIS A 136 -1.73 -3.55 -8.97
CA HIS A 136 -0.89 -4.70 -9.32
C HIS A 136 -1.55 -6.03 -8.92
N SER A 137 -2.00 -6.17 -7.67
CA SER A 137 -2.64 -7.39 -7.19
C SER A 137 -3.98 -7.68 -7.89
N ILE A 138 -4.80 -6.65 -8.16
CA ILE A 138 -6.04 -6.81 -8.92
C ILE A 138 -5.73 -7.28 -10.36
N TRP A 139 -4.72 -6.69 -11.00
CA TRP A 139 -4.37 -7.05 -12.37
C TRP A 139 -3.82 -8.48 -12.47
N GLN A 140 -3.03 -8.93 -11.48
CA GLN A 140 -2.64 -10.33 -11.38
C GLN A 140 -3.88 -11.23 -11.33
N LEU A 141 -4.83 -10.97 -10.44
CA LEU A 141 -6.05 -11.77 -10.31
C LEU A 141 -6.88 -11.82 -11.60
N VAL A 142 -6.98 -10.69 -12.33
CA VAL A 142 -7.68 -10.63 -13.61
C VAL A 142 -6.98 -11.46 -14.67
N LEU A 143 -5.64 -11.38 -14.76
CA LEU A 143 -4.86 -12.15 -15.74
C LEU A 143 -4.92 -13.65 -15.46
N TYR A 144 -4.81 -14.07 -14.20
CA TYR A 144 -4.96 -15.48 -13.82
C TYR A 144 -6.34 -16.02 -14.20
N ARG A 145 -7.42 -15.24 -14.00
CA ARG A 145 -8.77 -15.65 -14.41
C ARG A 145 -9.00 -15.69 -15.92
N ARG A 146 -8.19 -14.97 -16.72
CA ARG A 146 -8.31 -14.97 -18.18
C ARG A 146 -7.54 -16.12 -18.84
N GLN A 147 -6.60 -16.72 -18.12
CA GLN A 147 -5.73 -17.79 -18.62
C GLN A 147 -6.09 -19.17 -18.05
N ALA A 148 -6.99 -19.24 -17.08
CA ALA A 148 -7.64 -20.45 -16.58
C ALA A 148 -8.86 -20.80 -17.45
#